data_AF-A0A660SFJ6-F1
#
_entry.id   AF-A0A660SFJ6-F1
#
_cell.length_a   1.000
_cell.length_b   1.000
_cell.length_c   1.000
_cell.angle_alpha   90.00
_cell.angle_beta   90.00
_cell.angle_gamma   90.00
#
_symmetry.space_group_name_H-M   'P 1'
#
loop_
_entity.id
_entity.type
_entity.pdbx_description
1 polymer ?
#
loop_
_entity_poly.entity_id
_entity_poly.type
_entity_poly.pdbx_seq_one_letter_code
_entity_poly.pdbx_strand_id
1 'polypeptide(L)'
;KGAGMVEPDMATMLAFFLTDVDVPRGAARAILPGVVDESFNRISIDGETSTSDTVLLLSSGRKPYPGDEVFRLSLMETSAALSEDVVRNGEGTAHVFRVTVSGVKDKQTAVTLARSIVNAPLTKTAVRGNDPNVGRILQAFGSACGRAGVAIHRDRLTLDIGGRRVYSKGTFHLNSQEEAALSAYFREKELPLPSKKWPMHEERVDIELHLGSGNASASVTGSDLSEEYVKINADYRT
;
A
#
# COMPACT_ATOMS: atom_id res chain seq x y z
N LYS A 1 -2.38 -13.17 8.96
CA LYS A 1 -3.62 -12.92 9.76
C LYS A 1 -3.61 -11.46 10.18
N GLY A 2 -4.72 -10.74 9.99
CA GLY A 2 -4.85 -9.30 10.23
C GLY A 2 -5.79 -8.73 9.18
N ALA A 3 -6.89 -8.11 9.58
CA ALA A 3 -7.93 -7.62 8.66
C ALA A 3 -8.48 -6.24 9.09
N GLY A 4 -8.43 -5.92 10.38
CA GLY A 4 -8.48 -4.56 10.95
C GLY A 4 -7.24 -4.29 11.81
N MET A 5 -6.98 -3.02 12.15
CA MET A 5 -5.78 -2.51 12.82
C MET A 5 -4.49 -2.85 12.07
N VAL A 6 -4.44 -2.50 10.78
CA VAL A 6 -3.30 -2.82 9.92
C VAL A 6 -2.73 -1.51 9.38
N GLU A 7 -1.88 -0.85 10.15
CA GLU A 7 -0.87 0.09 9.66
C GLU A 7 0.50 -0.28 10.26
N PRO A 8 1.24 -1.22 9.63
CA PRO A 8 2.44 -1.73 10.28
C PRO A 8 3.56 -0.68 10.35
N ASP A 9 3.70 -0.09 11.53
CA ASP A 9 4.98 0.15 12.22
C ASP A 9 5.17 -0.99 13.24
N MET A 10 4.96 -2.22 12.72
CA MET A 10 4.46 -3.42 13.41
C MET A 10 3.02 -3.23 13.99
N ALA A 11 1.96 -3.56 13.19
CA ALA A 11 0.49 -3.51 13.47
C ALA A 11 -0.29 -4.77 12.98
N THR A 12 -1.43 -5.19 13.60
CA THR A 12 -1.88 -6.60 13.88
C THR A 12 -1.76 -7.47 12.63
N MET A 13 -0.57 -7.99 12.43
CA MET A 13 -0.17 -8.79 11.32
C MET A 13 0.78 -9.84 11.86
N LEU A 14 0.26 -11.06 11.90
CA LEU A 14 1.05 -12.25 12.18
C LEU A 14 1.36 -12.94 10.85
N ALA A 15 2.64 -12.97 10.49
CA ALA A 15 3.17 -13.71 9.36
C ALA A 15 4.25 -14.71 9.81
N PHE A 16 4.11 -15.95 9.37
CA PHE A 16 5.01 -17.04 9.72
C PHE A 16 5.55 -17.65 8.44
N PHE A 17 6.85 -17.52 8.21
CA PHE A 17 7.56 -18.14 7.10
C PHE A 17 8.21 -19.42 7.59
N LEU A 18 7.94 -20.52 6.89
CA LEU A 18 8.56 -21.82 7.14
C LEU A 18 9.34 -22.22 5.89
N THR A 19 10.62 -22.58 6.06
CA THR A 19 11.48 -23.02 4.96
C THR A 19 12.27 -24.27 5.35
N ASP A 20 12.58 -25.11 4.37
CA ASP A 20 13.47 -26.24 4.53
C ASP A 20 14.94 -25.92 4.20
N VAL A 21 15.22 -24.69 3.75
CA VAL A 21 16.57 -24.20 3.44
C VAL A 21 17.34 -23.90 4.72
N ASP A 22 18.58 -24.38 4.82
CA ASP A 22 19.53 -24.16 5.93
C ASP A 22 20.10 -22.73 5.95
N VAL A 23 19.23 -21.75 6.21
CA VAL A 23 19.62 -20.34 6.28
C VAL A 23 20.46 -20.07 7.52
N PRO A 24 21.70 -19.56 7.38
CA PRO A 24 22.48 -19.15 8.53
C PRO A 24 21.75 -18.07 9.34
N ARG A 25 21.76 -18.20 10.68
CA ARG A 25 21.07 -17.24 11.56
C ARG A 25 21.49 -15.79 11.35
N GLY A 26 22.76 -15.55 11.00
CA GLY A 26 23.28 -14.22 10.66
C GLY A 26 22.63 -13.65 9.40
N ALA A 27 22.54 -14.46 8.34
CA ALA A 27 21.89 -14.08 7.08
C ALA A 27 20.39 -13.81 7.29
N ALA A 28 19.67 -14.68 8.02
CA ALA A 28 18.26 -14.47 8.34
C ALA A 28 18.01 -13.13 9.07
N ARG A 29 18.86 -12.80 10.06
CA ARG A 29 18.76 -11.55 10.83
C ARG A 29 19.08 -10.30 10.00
N ALA A 30 19.96 -10.42 9.01
CA ALA A 30 20.31 -9.31 8.12
C ALA A 30 19.23 -9.08 7.05
N ILE A 31 18.66 -10.16 6.50
CA ILE A 31 17.74 -10.13 5.37
C ILE A 31 16.31 -9.79 5.79
N LEU A 32 15.78 -10.45 6.84
CA LEU A 32 14.37 -10.37 7.20
C LEU A 32 13.88 -8.93 7.46
N PRO A 33 14.61 -8.07 8.22
CA PRO A 33 14.15 -6.70 8.48
C PRO A 33 13.98 -5.87 7.21
N GLY A 34 14.91 -5.98 6.26
CA GLY A 34 14.82 -5.28 4.98
C GLY A 34 13.65 -5.78 4.13
N VAL A 35 13.38 -7.09 4.15
CA VAL A 35 12.19 -7.63 3.47
C VAL A 35 10.90 -7.11 4.10
N VAL A 36 10.80 -7.16 5.43
CA VAL A 36 9.62 -6.68 6.16
C VAL A 36 9.39 -5.18 5.94
N ASP A 37 10.45 -4.38 5.90
CA ASP A 37 10.35 -2.93 5.66
C ASP A 37 9.78 -2.61 4.27
N GLU A 38 10.06 -3.43 3.26
CA GLU A 38 9.64 -3.23 1.87
C GLU A 38 8.31 -3.90 1.52
N SER A 39 7.81 -4.80 2.37
CA SER A 39 6.52 -5.48 2.16
C SER A 39 5.49 -5.06 3.22
N PHE A 40 5.56 -5.64 4.41
CA PHE A 40 4.54 -5.48 5.45
C PHE A 40 4.52 -4.05 6.01
N ASN A 41 5.67 -3.38 6.11
CA ASN A 41 5.71 -1.96 6.51
C ASN A 41 5.41 -1.01 5.34
N ARG A 42 4.89 -1.52 4.22
CA ARG A 42 4.39 -0.77 3.06
C ARG A 42 2.91 -1.02 2.80
N ILE A 43 2.18 -1.58 3.76
CA ILE A 43 0.72 -1.68 3.68
C ILE A 43 0.01 -0.80 4.73
N SER A 44 -1.24 -0.45 4.46
CA SER A 44 -2.15 0.18 5.43
C SER A 44 -3.61 -0.05 5.07
N ILE A 45 -4.44 -0.48 6.02
CA ILE A 45 -5.88 -0.69 5.86
C ILE A 45 -6.62 0.49 6.49
N ASP A 46 -6.44 0.75 7.77
CA ASP A 46 -7.20 1.75 8.53
C ASP A 46 -6.34 2.85 9.15
N GLY A 47 -5.02 2.76 9.05
CA GLY A 47 -4.12 3.75 9.64
C GLY A 47 -3.88 3.54 11.14
N GLU A 48 -4.28 2.39 11.69
CA GLU A 48 -4.18 2.11 13.12
C GLU A 48 -3.12 1.03 13.37
N THR A 49 -2.08 1.38 14.11
CA THR A 49 -1.00 0.44 14.47
C THR A 49 -1.41 -0.41 15.67
N SER A 50 -1.21 -1.72 15.61
CA SER A 50 -1.50 -2.62 16.74
C SER A 50 -0.33 -2.87 17.68
N THR A 51 -0.61 -3.63 18.75
CA THR A 51 0.28 -3.92 19.87
C THR A 51 0.96 -5.29 19.80
N SER A 52 0.65 -6.15 18.83
CA SER A 52 0.91 -7.62 18.91
C SER A 52 1.64 -8.21 17.70
N ASP A 53 2.51 -7.43 17.09
CA ASP A 53 2.97 -7.72 15.74
C ASP A 53 4.20 -8.59 15.63
N THR A 54 4.14 -9.53 14.69
CA THR A 54 5.16 -10.57 14.63
C THR A 54 5.30 -11.14 13.22
N VAL A 55 6.51 -11.00 12.68
CA VAL A 55 6.99 -11.80 11.56
C VAL A 55 8.02 -12.80 12.08
N LEU A 56 7.75 -14.10 11.90
CA LEU A 56 8.70 -15.15 12.23
C LEU A 56 9.20 -15.86 10.97
N LEU A 57 10.49 -16.18 10.96
CA LEU A 57 11.11 -17.06 9.95
C LEU A 57 11.68 -18.28 10.67
N LEU A 58 11.20 -19.46 10.28
CA LEU A 58 11.59 -20.76 10.83
C LEU A 58 12.22 -21.59 9.71
N SER A 59 13.42 -22.09 9.96
CA SER A 59 14.13 -23.00 9.04
C SER A 59 14.28 -24.39 9.66
N SER A 60 14.06 -25.43 8.86
CA SER A 60 14.31 -26.83 9.26
C SER A 60 15.67 -27.39 8.79
N GLY A 61 16.47 -26.63 8.02
CA GLY A 61 17.85 -26.99 7.67
C GLY A 61 18.05 -28.23 6.80
N ARG A 62 17.05 -28.61 5.99
CA ARG A 62 17.09 -29.85 5.17
C ARG A 62 17.67 -29.66 3.76
N LYS A 63 17.67 -28.43 3.24
CA LYS A 63 18.16 -28.08 1.89
C LYS A 63 19.33 -27.10 1.99
N PRO A 64 20.32 -27.18 1.08
CA PRO A 64 21.46 -26.28 1.11
C PRO A 64 21.03 -24.82 0.90
N TYR A 65 21.73 -23.90 1.57
CA TYR A 65 21.50 -22.47 1.42
C TYR A 65 21.90 -21.99 0.02
N PRO A 66 21.00 -21.33 -0.74
CA PRO A 66 21.30 -20.87 -2.10
C PRO A 66 22.14 -19.57 -2.14
N GLY A 67 22.50 -19.02 -0.97
CA GLY A 67 23.15 -17.73 -0.81
C GLY A 67 22.18 -16.60 -0.50
N ASP A 68 22.72 -15.51 0.03
CA ASP A 68 21.96 -14.37 0.56
C ASP A 68 21.00 -13.78 -0.47
N GLU A 69 21.47 -13.56 -1.70
CA GLU A 69 20.68 -12.85 -2.70
C GLU A 69 19.48 -13.68 -3.17
N VAL A 70 19.67 -14.97 -3.46
CA VAL A 70 18.58 -15.85 -3.88
C VAL A 70 17.55 -15.97 -2.76
N PHE A 71 17.99 -16.17 -1.52
CA PHE A 71 17.08 -16.27 -0.39
C PHE A 71 16.32 -14.96 -0.13
N ARG A 72 17.01 -13.81 -0.22
CA ARG A 72 16.40 -12.48 -0.07
C ARG A 72 15.34 -12.23 -1.13
N LEU A 73 15.62 -12.53 -2.39
CA LEU A 73 14.66 -12.37 -3.49
C LEU A 73 13.43 -13.25 -3.30
N SER A 74 13.61 -14.54 -2.99
CA SER A 74 12.47 -15.45 -2.75
C SER A 74 11.64 -15.06 -1.53
N LEU A 75 12.28 -14.63 -0.45
CA LEU A 75 11.56 -14.14 0.74
C LEU A 75 10.82 -12.83 0.44
N MET A 76 11.42 -11.92 -0.33
CA MET A 76 10.80 -10.67 -0.77
C MET A 76 9.57 -10.93 -1.63
N GLU A 77 9.66 -11.79 -2.64
CA GLU A 77 8.55 -12.14 -3.52
C GLU A 77 7.37 -12.70 -2.71
N THR A 78 7.64 -13.65 -1.82
CA THR A 78 6.61 -14.24 -0.95
C THR A 78 6.01 -13.21 0.00
N SER A 79 6.84 -12.33 0.57
CA SER A 79 6.39 -11.31 1.53
C SER A 79 5.58 -10.20 0.85
N ALA A 80 5.96 -9.79 -0.35
CA ALA A 80 5.21 -8.81 -1.14
C ALA A 80 3.81 -9.35 -1.48
N ALA A 81 3.73 -10.57 -2.03
CA ALA A 81 2.46 -11.22 -2.33
C ALA A 81 1.57 -11.35 -1.07
N LEU A 82 2.14 -11.85 0.04
CA LEU A 82 1.38 -12.00 1.29
C LEU A 82 0.92 -10.66 1.87
N SER A 83 1.71 -9.59 1.74
CA SER A 83 1.33 -8.26 2.21
C SER A 83 0.15 -7.69 1.42
N GLU A 84 0.09 -7.91 0.10
CA GLU A 84 -1.05 -7.50 -0.71
C GLU A 84 -2.30 -8.33 -0.39
N ASP A 85 -2.15 -9.62 -0.13
CA ASP A 85 -3.25 -10.49 0.31
C ASP A 85 -3.85 -10.01 1.64
N VAL A 86 -3.03 -9.51 2.57
CA VAL A 86 -3.50 -8.92 3.84
C VAL A 86 -4.40 -7.71 3.56
N VAL A 87 -3.99 -6.80 2.67
CA VAL A 87 -4.81 -5.62 2.32
C VAL A 87 -6.12 -6.04 1.67
N ARG A 88 -6.07 -6.99 0.72
CA ARG A 88 -7.26 -7.49 0.02
C ARG A 88 -8.26 -8.15 0.95
N ASN A 89 -7.76 -8.81 2.00
CA ASN A 89 -8.58 -9.43 3.03
C ASN A 89 -8.90 -8.47 4.19
N GLY A 90 -8.68 -7.17 4.00
CA GLY A 90 -9.07 -6.15 4.96
C GLY A 90 -10.59 -6.10 5.18
N GLU A 91 -10.99 -5.73 6.38
CA GLU A 91 -12.40 -5.63 6.76
C GLU A 91 -13.16 -4.68 5.83
N GLY A 92 -14.20 -5.20 5.17
CA GLY A 92 -15.00 -4.43 4.22
C GLY A 92 -14.26 -3.95 2.98
N THR A 93 -13.08 -4.48 2.65
CA THR A 93 -12.31 -4.05 1.47
C THR A 93 -13.02 -4.41 0.17
N ALA A 94 -13.33 -3.41 -0.65
CA ALA A 94 -13.84 -3.57 -2.01
C ALA A 94 -12.81 -3.16 -3.07
N HIS A 95 -11.84 -2.32 -2.72
CA HIS A 95 -10.77 -1.92 -3.62
C HIS A 95 -9.44 -1.98 -2.90
N VAL A 96 -8.45 -2.56 -3.59
CA VAL A 96 -7.04 -2.37 -3.26
C VAL A 96 -6.51 -1.23 -4.13
N PHE A 97 -5.71 -0.34 -3.54
CA PHE A 97 -5.02 0.69 -4.31
C PHE A 97 -3.61 0.92 -3.80
N ARG A 98 -2.73 1.35 -4.70
CA ARG A 98 -1.32 1.61 -4.42
C ARG A 98 -1.00 3.05 -4.74
N VAL A 99 -0.36 3.71 -3.79
CA VAL A 99 0.17 5.05 -3.97
C VAL A 99 1.69 4.96 -4.06
N THR A 100 2.25 5.41 -5.18
CA THR A 100 3.69 5.59 -5.36
C THR A 100 4.02 7.07 -5.29
N VAL A 101 4.94 7.45 -4.41
CA VAL A 101 5.50 8.80 -4.37
C VAL A 101 6.96 8.73 -4.79
N SER A 102 7.31 9.50 -5.82
CA SER A 102 8.65 9.56 -6.38
C SER A 102 9.15 11.01 -6.47
N GLY A 103 10.44 11.17 -6.74
CA GLY A 103 11.02 12.48 -6.92
C GLY A 103 11.22 13.23 -5.59
N VAL A 104 11.53 12.51 -4.52
CA VAL A 104 11.75 13.08 -3.18
C VAL A 104 13.18 12.84 -2.70
N LYS A 105 13.57 13.50 -1.59
CA LYS A 105 14.94 13.45 -1.05
C LYS A 105 15.40 12.07 -0.62
N ASP A 106 14.53 11.30 0.03
CA ASP A 106 14.84 10.00 0.63
C ASP A 106 13.62 9.09 0.64
N LYS A 107 13.87 7.79 0.81
CA LYS A 107 12.83 6.77 0.77
C LYS A 107 11.81 6.92 1.89
N GLN A 108 12.26 7.32 3.08
CA GLN A 108 11.38 7.52 4.23
C GLN A 108 10.33 8.60 3.94
N THR A 109 10.74 9.70 3.33
CA THR A 109 9.83 10.78 2.90
C THR A 109 8.81 10.26 1.89
N ALA A 110 9.23 9.44 0.92
CA ALA A 110 8.30 8.85 -0.05
C ALA A 110 7.24 7.99 0.64
N VAL A 111 7.65 7.12 1.57
CA VAL A 111 6.74 6.28 2.36
C VAL A 111 5.78 7.13 3.16
N THR A 112 6.26 8.15 3.90
CA THR A 112 5.42 9.03 4.71
C THR A 112 4.36 9.75 3.87
N LEU A 113 4.73 10.25 2.70
CA LEU A 113 3.80 10.95 1.81
C LEU A 113 2.79 9.98 1.17
N ALA A 114 3.23 8.82 0.70
CA ALA A 114 2.37 7.79 0.13
C ALA A 114 1.35 7.28 1.16
N ARG A 115 1.83 6.95 2.36
CA ARG A 115 1.03 6.51 3.51
C ARG A 115 -0.04 7.54 3.89
N SER A 116 0.31 8.83 3.88
CA SER A 116 -0.65 9.90 4.16
C SER A 116 -1.80 9.96 3.16
N ILE A 117 -1.58 9.59 1.90
CA ILE A 117 -2.64 9.53 0.88
C ILE A 117 -3.47 8.26 1.04
N VAL A 118 -2.81 7.12 1.28
CA VAL A 118 -3.47 5.83 1.52
C VAL A 118 -4.43 5.91 2.71
N ASN A 119 -4.04 6.57 3.79
CA ASN A 119 -4.87 6.68 4.99
C ASN A 119 -5.92 7.81 4.93
N ALA A 120 -5.89 8.68 3.92
CA ALA A 120 -6.80 9.81 3.87
C ALA A 120 -8.24 9.34 3.64
N PRO A 121 -9.20 9.60 4.56
CA PRO A 121 -10.57 9.10 4.44
C PRO A 121 -11.27 9.55 3.15
N LEU A 122 -11.01 10.79 2.71
CA LEU A 122 -11.55 11.32 1.46
C LEU A 122 -11.01 10.56 0.23
N THR A 123 -9.72 10.21 0.22
CA THR A 123 -9.13 9.38 -0.84
C THR A 123 -9.74 7.98 -0.82
N LYS A 124 -9.76 7.33 0.35
CA LYS A 124 -10.31 5.97 0.52
C LYS A 124 -11.77 5.87 0.08
N THR A 125 -12.61 6.86 0.43
CA THR A 125 -14.02 6.91 0.01
C THR A 125 -14.20 7.24 -1.47
N ALA A 126 -13.30 8.03 -2.08
CA ALA A 126 -13.32 8.27 -3.53
C ALA A 126 -13.00 6.99 -4.30
N VAL A 127 -11.98 6.24 -3.85
CA VAL A 127 -11.65 4.91 -4.41
C VAL A 127 -12.85 3.96 -4.28
N ARG A 128 -13.45 3.85 -3.09
CA ARG A 128 -14.68 3.05 -2.86
C ARG A 128 -15.78 3.41 -3.85
N GLY A 129 -16.00 4.70 -4.08
CA GLY A 129 -17.05 5.23 -4.94
C GLY A 129 -16.76 5.12 -6.44
N ASN A 130 -15.62 4.54 -6.84
CA ASN A 130 -15.13 4.56 -8.22
C ASN A 130 -15.04 5.99 -8.79
N ASP A 131 -14.73 6.96 -7.92
CA ASP A 131 -14.58 8.39 -8.24
C ASP A 131 -13.08 8.74 -8.31
N PRO A 132 -12.51 9.01 -9.51
CA PRO A 132 -11.11 9.38 -9.67
C PRO A 132 -10.84 10.83 -9.21
N ASN A 133 -11.10 11.10 -7.94
CA ASN A 133 -11.09 12.44 -7.37
C ASN A 133 -9.67 12.97 -7.10
N VAL A 134 -9.06 13.52 -8.15
CA VAL A 134 -7.70 14.08 -8.13
C VAL A 134 -7.54 15.16 -7.07
N GLY A 135 -8.58 15.96 -6.82
CA GLY A 135 -8.57 17.01 -5.79
C GLY A 135 -8.32 16.46 -4.39
N ARG A 136 -8.98 15.35 -4.02
CA ARG A 136 -8.79 14.70 -2.71
C ARG A 136 -7.39 14.10 -2.55
N ILE A 137 -6.85 13.49 -3.61
CA ILE A 137 -5.49 12.95 -3.63
C ILE A 137 -4.47 14.07 -3.42
N LEU A 138 -4.58 15.17 -4.19
CA LEU A 138 -3.68 16.32 -4.08
C LEU A 138 -3.82 17.05 -2.73
N GLN A 139 -5.02 17.10 -2.15
CA GLN A 139 -5.25 17.66 -0.83
C GLN A 139 -4.52 16.85 0.26
N ALA A 140 -4.67 15.52 0.25
CA ALA A 140 -3.97 14.64 1.19
C ALA A 140 -2.45 14.76 1.04
N PHE A 141 -1.95 14.71 -0.20
CA PHE A 141 -0.53 14.88 -0.51
C PHE A 141 0.02 16.24 -0.05
N GLY A 142 -0.68 17.32 -0.35
CA GLY A 142 -0.28 18.68 0.03
C GLY A 142 -0.23 18.88 1.54
N SER A 143 -1.22 18.35 2.26
CA SER A 143 -1.25 18.36 3.73
C SER A 143 -0.07 17.58 4.32
N ALA A 144 0.26 16.42 3.75
CA ALA A 144 1.40 15.61 4.16
C ALA A 144 2.74 16.31 3.92
N CYS A 145 2.92 16.95 2.74
CA CYS A 145 4.10 17.74 2.44
C CYS A 145 4.28 18.90 3.43
N GLY A 146 3.19 19.60 3.78
CA GLY A 146 3.20 20.67 4.79
C GLY A 146 3.69 20.18 6.15
N ARG A 147 3.20 19.03 6.64
CA ARG A 147 3.66 18.41 7.90
C ARG A 147 5.12 17.96 7.84
N ALA A 148 5.55 17.43 6.70
CA ALA A 148 6.90 16.89 6.50
C ALA A 148 7.95 17.96 6.15
N GLY A 149 7.56 19.23 6.01
CA GLY A 149 8.46 20.31 5.58
C GLY A 149 8.97 20.13 4.14
N VAL A 150 8.18 19.49 3.28
CA VAL A 150 8.52 19.22 1.89
C VAL A 150 7.91 20.30 0.99
N ALA A 151 8.76 21.00 0.23
CA ALA A 151 8.31 22.05 -0.68
C ALA A 151 7.65 21.45 -1.94
N ILE A 152 6.53 22.04 -2.36
CA ILE A 152 5.83 21.65 -3.58
C ILE A 152 6.06 22.70 -4.68
N HIS A 153 6.63 22.24 -5.80
CA HIS A 153 6.77 23.00 -7.03
C HIS A 153 5.73 22.51 -8.04
N ARG A 154 4.62 23.26 -8.20
CA ARG A 154 3.46 22.86 -9.04
C ARG A 154 3.82 22.59 -10.50
N ASP A 155 4.86 23.23 -11.01
CA ASP A 155 5.42 23.06 -12.35
C ASP A 155 6.08 21.69 -12.56
N ARG A 156 6.54 21.05 -11.48
CA ARG A 156 7.20 19.73 -11.49
C ARG A 156 6.31 18.59 -11.03
N LEU A 157 5.30 18.91 -10.22
CA LEU A 157 4.35 17.93 -9.69
C LEU A 157 3.54 17.29 -10.82
N THR A 158 3.58 15.96 -10.89
CA THR A 158 2.68 15.17 -11.71
C THR A 158 1.90 14.18 -10.86
N LEU A 159 0.69 13.86 -11.31
CA LEU A 159 -0.09 12.77 -10.78
C LEU A 159 -0.71 11.99 -11.95
N ASP A 160 -0.50 10.69 -11.90
CA ASP A 160 -0.95 9.69 -12.85
C ASP A 160 -1.83 8.67 -12.13
N ILE A 161 -2.91 8.22 -12.78
CA ILE A 161 -3.82 7.20 -12.24
C ILE A 161 -4.01 6.14 -13.31
N GLY A 162 -3.71 4.88 -12.99
CA GLY A 162 -3.74 3.77 -13.96
C GLY A 162 -2.86 4.05 -15.19
N GLY A 163 -1.71 4.69 -15.01
CA GLY A 163 -0.80 5.11 -16.08
C GLY A 163 -1.27 6.32 -16.92
N ARG A 164 -2.38 6.97 -16.56
CA ARG A 164 -2.90 8.15 -17.27
C ARG A 164 -2.56 9.41 -16.50
N ARG A 165 -1.92 10.37 -17.16
CA ARG A 165 -1.61 11.68 -16.59
C ARG A 165 -2.89 12.48 -16.33
N VAL A 166 -3.22 12.74 -15.07
CA VAL A 166 -4.42 13.50 -14.67
C VAL A 166 -4.10 14.88 -14.09
N TYR A 167 -2.85 15.12 -13.71
CA TYR A 167 -2.39 16.44 -13.26
C TYR A 167 -0.94 16.66 -13.64
N SER A 168 -0.63 17.81 -14.22
CA SER A 168 0.75 18.29 -14.37
C SER A 168 0.79 19.78 -14.63
N LYS A 169 1.93 20.40 -14.29
CA LYS A 169 2.19 21.82 -14.53
C LYS A 169 1.10 22.74 -13.94
N GLY A 170 0.60 22.38 -12.76
CA GLY A 170 -0.43 23.15 -12.07
C GLY A 170 -1.87 22.95 -12.56
N THR A 171 -2.11 22.10 -13.55
CA THR A 171 -3.40 21.96 -14.25
C THR A 171 -3.91 20.51 -14.23
N PHE A 172 -5.24 20.35 -14.11
CA PHE A 172 -5.93 19.08 -14.25
C PHE A 172 -6.11 18.71 -15.72
N HIS A 173 -5.84 17.45 -16.05
CA HIS A 173 -6.05 16.85 -17.37
C HIS A 173 -7.21 15.85 -17.25
N LEU A 174 -8.39 16.40 -16.94
CA LEU A 174 -9.64 15.65 -16.76
C LEU A 174 -10.80 16.40 -17.43
N ASN A 175 -11.20 15.92 -18.59
CA ASN A 175 -12.51 16.20 -19.16
C ASN A 175 -13.50 15.06 -18.85
N SER A 176 -14.78 15.24 -19.18
CA SER A 176 -15.82 14.25 -18.86
C SER A 176 -15.57 12.85 -19.46
N GLN A 177 -14.87 12.76 -20.60
CA GLN A 177 -14.51 11.46 -21.20
C GLN A 177 -13.38 10.78 -20.42
N GLU A 178 -12.38 11.54 -19.98
CA GLU A 178 -11.27 11.05 -19.16
C GLU A 178 -11.75 10.60 -17.78
N GLU A 179 -12.62 11.38 -17.15
CA GLU A 179 -13.26 11.03 -15.88
C GLU A 179 -14.08 9.73 -16.00
N ALA A 180 -14.90 9.60 -17.05
CA ALA A 180 -15.68 8.39 -17.29
C ALA A 180 -14.79 7.16 -17.49
N ALA A 181 -13.69 7.32 -18.24
CA ALA A 181 -12.75 6.22 -18.49
C ALA A 181 -11.97 5.81 -17.23
N LEU A 182 -11.60 6.76 -16.37
CA LEU A 182 -10.97 6.47 -15.09
C LEU A 182 -11.95 5.84 -14.09
N SER A 183 -13.21 6.29 -14.05
CA SER A 183 -14.24 5.66 -13.24
C SER A 183 -14.50 4.21 -13.69
N ALA A 184 -14.48 3.94 -15.00
CA ALA A 184 -14.55 2.58 -15.54
C ALA A 184 -13.32 1.74 -15.12
N TYR A 185 -12.12 2.31 -15.16
CA TYR A 185 -10.90 1.67 -14.64
C TYR A 185 -11.06 1.31 -13.16
N PHE A 186 -11.58 2.20 -12.30
CA PHE A 186 -11.77 1.88 -10.87
C PHE A 186 -12.75 0.73 -10.68
N ARG A 187 -13.86 0.72 -11.44
CA ARG A 187 -14.86 -0.36 -11.38
C ARG A 187 -14.30 -1.70 -11.84
N GLU A 188 -13.41 -1.70 -12.83
CA GLU A 188 -12.73 -2.92 -13.30
C GLU A 188 -11.85 -3.53 -12.20
N LYS A 189 -11.32 -2.71 -11.28
CA LYS A 189 -10.47 -3.13 -10.16
C LYS A 189 -11.27 -3.36 -8.87
N GLU A 190 -12.60 -3.29 -8.92
CA GLU A 190 -13.47 -3.50 -7.76
C GLU A 190 -13.65 -5.00 -7.45
N LEU A 191 -13.40 -5.38 -6.21
CA LEU A 191 -13.75 -6.67 -5.64
C LEU A 191 -15.26 -6.71 -5.34
N PRO A 192 -15.95 -7.81 -5.66
CA PRO A 192 -17.34 -7.97 -5.26
C PRO A 192 -17.47 -8.06 -3.73
N LEU A 193 -18.40 -7.29 -3.16
CA LEU A 193 -18.83 -7.42 -1.77
C LEU A 193 -20.13 -8.25 -1.66
N PRO A 194 -20.29 -9.10 -0.62
CA PRO A 194 -19.29 -9.45 0.37
C PRO A 194 -18.20 -10.35 -0.24
N SER A 195 -16.96 -10.15 0.19
CA SER A 195 -15.83 -10.95 -0.26
C SER A 195 -16.13 -12.44 -0.04
N LYS A 196 -16.09 -13.24 -1.11
CA LYS A 196 -16.14 -14.71 -1.01
C LYS A 196 -14.92 -15.18 -0.20
N LYS A 197 -15.05 -16.28 0.55
CA LYS A 197 -13.94 -16.80 1.38
C LYS A 197 -12.64 -16.85 0.57
N TRP A 198 -11.63 -16.10 1.04
CA TRP A 198 -10.34 -15.81 0.41
C TRP A 198 -10.48 -15.15 -0.97
N PRO A 199 -10.45 -13.81 -1.08
CA PRO A 199 -10.52 -13.14 -2.36
C PRO A 199 -9.25 -13.41 -3.18
N MET A 200 -9.40 -14.11 -4.30
CA MET A 200 -8.37 -14.21 -5.33
C MET A 200 -8.52 -13.04 -6.30
N HIS A 201 -7.69 -12.00 -6.19
CA HIS A 201 -7.72 -10.86 -7.11
C HIS A 201 -6.41 -10.06 -7.12
N GLU A 202 -5.65 -10.09 -8.19
CA GLU A 202 -4.38 -9.32 -8.26
C GLU A 202 -4.58 -7.89 -8.78
N GLU A 203 -5.82 -7.44 -8.88
CA GLU A 203 -6.14 -6.11 -9.37
C GLU A 203 -6.08 -5.07 -8.26
N ARG A 204 -5.66 -3.87 -8.66
CA ARG A 204 -5.62 -2.69 -7.82
C ARG A 204 -5.69 -1.43 -8.66
N VAL A 205 -6.06 -0.33 -8.02
CA VAL A 205 -5.91 1.01 -8.59
C VAL A 205 -4.50 1.52 -8.32
N ASP A 206 -3.75 1.88 -9.35
CA ASP A 206 -2.43 2.50 -9.22
C ASP A 206 -2.54 4.04 -9.29
N ILE A 207 -1.94 4.71 -8.30
CA ILE A 207 -1.87 6.17 -8.16
C ILE A 207 -0.40 6.55 -8.01
N GLU A 208 0.12 7.37 -8.91
CA GLU A 208 1.54 7.72 -8.96
C GLU A 208 1.72 9.23 -8.89
N LEU A 209 2.47 9.70 -7.90
CA LEU A 209 2.83 11.10 -7.72
C LEU A 209 4.33 11.27 -7.90
N HIS A 210 4.72 12.27 -8.69
CA HIS A 210 6.11 12.65 -8.86
C HIS A 210 6.32 14.10 -8.43
N LEU A 211 7.19 14.34 -7.45
CA LEU A 211 7.42 15.67 -6.90
C LEU A 211 8.55 16.44 -7.61
N GLY A 212 9.53 15.75 -8.21
CA GLY A 212 10.64 16.38 -8.93
C GLY A 212 11.64 17.16 -8.05
N SER A 213 11.79 16.76 -6.79
CA SER A 213 12.67 17.36 -5.77
C SER A 213 13.84 16.46 -5.32
N GLY A 214 13.97 15.27 -5.91
CA GLY A 214 15.01 14.28 -5.61
C GLY A 214 14.87 13.02 -6.45
N ASN A 215 15.51 11.91 -6.05
CA ASN A 215 15.56 10.66 -6.84
C ASN A 215 14.94 9.46 -6.12
N ALA A 216 14.55 9.60 -4.85
CA ALA A 216 13.97 8.50 -4.11
C ALA A 216 12.50 8.28 -4.49
N SER A 217 12.06 7.03 -4.32
CA SER A 217 10.70 6.60 -4.57
C SER A 217 10.31 5.49 -3.58
N ALA A 218 9.03 5.43 -3.24
CA ALA A 218 8.45 4.32 -2.48
C ALA A 218 6.95 4.20 -2.79
N SER A 219 6.43 3.00 -2.60
CA SER A 219 5.01 2.71 -2.74
C SER A 219 4.43 2.23 -1.41
N VAL A 220 3.17 2.57 -1.18
CA VAL A 220 2.36 2.04 -0.07
C VAL A 220 1.04 1.54 -0.64
N THR A 221 0.63 0.34 -0.26
CA THR A 221 -0.63 -0.27 -0.70
C THR A 221 -1.66 -0.21 0.42
N GLY A 222 -2.90 0.10 0.09
CA GLY A 222 -3.99 0.04 1.07
C GLY A 222 -5.33 -0.29 0.46
N SER A 223 -6.36 -0.24 1.30
CA SER A 223 -7.73 -0.52 0.92
C SER A 223 -8.58 0.74 0.94
N ASP A 224 -9.76 0.68 0.34
CA ASP A 224 -10.78 1.72 0.42
C ASP A 224 -11.43 1.86 1.81
N LEU A 225 -12.43 2.74 1.94
CA LEU A 225 -13.25 2.90 3.16
C LEU A 225 -14.70 2.66 2.78
N SER A 226 -15.25 1.51 3.20
CA SER A 226 -16.60 1.08 2.87
C SER A 226 -17.55 1.18 4.06
N GLU A 227 -18.85 1.14 3.78
CA GLU A 227 -19.90 1.02 4.80
C GLU A 227 -19.77 -0.30 5.59
N GLU A 228 -19.29 -1.37 4.95
CA GLU A 228 -19.10 -2.67 5.58
C GLU A 228 -17.98 -2.62 6.63
N TYR A 229 -16.89 -1.87 6.39
CA TYR A 229 -15.85 -1.63 7.40
C TYR A 229 -16.46 -0.99 8.67
N VAL A 230 -17.28 0.04 8.49
CA VAL A 230 -17.95 0.74 9.60
C VAL A 230 -18.89 -0.22 10.33
N LYS A 231 -19.68 -1.00 9.60
CA LYS A 231 -20.62 -1.97 10.18
C LYS A 231 -19.91 -3.04 10.99
N ILE A 232 -18.85 -3.65 10.44
CA ILE A 232 -18.04 -4.66 11.14
C ILE A 232 -17.51 -4.09 12.45
N ASN A 233 -16.91 -2.91 12.42
CA ASN A 233 -16.23 -2.33 13.59
C ASN A 233 -17.15 -1.62 14.58
N ALA A 234 -18.38 -1.26 14.17
CA ALA A 234 -19.39 -0.70 15.07
C ALA A 234 -20.19 -1.78 15.81
N ASP A 235 -20.48 -2.90 15.14
CA ASP A 235 -21.33 -3.97 15.68
C ASP A 235 -20.53 -5.02 16.46
N TYR A 236 -19.25 -5.20 16.13
CA TYR A 236 -18.38 -6.20 16.77
C TYR A 236 -17.51 -5.56 17.86
N ARG A 237 -17.50 -6.14 19.07
CA ARG A 237 -16.48 -5.84 20.07
C ARG A 237 -15.28 -6.76 19.82
N THR A 238 -14.17 -6.19 19.37
CA THR A 238 -12.86 -6.85 19.25
C THR A 238 -12.19 -7.07 20.60
#